data_AF-A0A6P0YZE4-F1
#
_entry.id   AF-A0A6P0YZE4-F1
#
_cell.length_a   1.000
_cell.length_b   1.000
_cell.length_c   1.000
_cell.angle_alpha   90.00
_cell.angle_beta   90.00
_cell.angle_gamma   90.00
#
_symmetry.space_group_name_H-M   'P 1'
#
loop_
_entity.id
_entity.type
_entity.pdbx_description
1 polymer ?
#
loop_
_entity_poly.entity_id
_entity_poly.type
_entity_poly.pdbx_seq_one_letter_code
_entity_poly.pdbx_strand_id
1 'polypeptide(L)'
;MALKIMPYRPDAILVLDGYTDLMLPSNQSETNIPKIEAFLSSAPGHFWIYLTRKLNDLVTNITLVKATQKWLLKPEPSVSQLTLVVTDDTAPLEQHLAAEADELEKRTTRYRENHRQVISLTTGAGIPLVIALQPEITGCGTKQMSAPEQEILKKLGSTYKQKIPENYAKLAQAVGQLQKWFPKNVKVLNFYKLYEEFPNQAFFDAVHLTEAANVEISERFYYTLAALPKLQVPFQQR
;
A
#
# COMPACT_ATOMS: atom_id res chain seq x y z
N MET A 1 14.02 3.54 -9.94
CA MET A 1 12.84 3.85 -10.78
C MET A 1 12.93 5.21 -11.49
N ALA A 2 13.29 6.30 -10.81
CA ALA A 2 13.33 7.65 -11.41
C ALA A 2 14.09 7.73 -12.76
N LEU A 3 15.29 7.13 -12.86
CA LEU A 3 16.07 7.11 -14.12
C LEU A 3 15.34 6.45 -15.32
N LYS A 4 14.39 5.54 -15.07
CA LYS A 4 13.57 4.92 -16.13
C LYS A 4 12.38 5.79 -16.54
N ILE A 5 11.92 6.69 -15.66
CA ILE A 5 10.74 7.54 -15.86
C ILE A 5 11.12 8.87 -16.52
N MET A 6 12.29 9.43 -16.17
CA MET A 6 12.75 10.73 -16.68
C MET A 6 12.78 10.87 -18.21
N PRO A 7 13.11 9.83 -19.01
CA PRO A 7 13.06 9.92 -20.47
C PRO A 7 11.68 10.25 -21.04
N TYR A 8 10.60 9.91 -20.33
CA TYR A 8 9.23 10.23 -20.73
C TYR A 8 8.84 11.70 -20.49
N ARG A 9 9.69 12.47 -19.80
CA ARG A 9 9.48 13.88 -19.45
C ARG A 9 8.07 14.14 -18.87
N PRO A 10 7.70 13.46 -17.77
CA PRO A 10 6.35 13.61 -17.23
C PRO A 10 6.14 15.02 -16.66
N ASP A 11 4.91 15.51 -16.75
CA ASP A 11 4.52 16.80 -16.18
C ASP A 11 4.35 16.74 -14.65
N ALA A 12 4.17 15.53 -14.09
CA ALA A 12 4.17 15.23 -12.66
C ALA A 12 4.49 13.75 -12.42
N ILE A 13 5.02 13.42 -11.24
CA ILE A 13 5.20 12.03 -10.81
C ILE A 13 4.36 11.76 -9.57
N LEU A 14 3.68 10.62 -9.58
CA LEU A 14 2.93 10.08 -8.47
C LEU A 14 3.65 8.83 -7.94
N VAL A 15 3.83 8.73 -6.63
CA VAL A 15 4.33 7.53 -5.95
C VAL A 15 3.32 7.12 -4.89
N LEU A 16 2.94 5.84 -4.86
CA LEU A 16 2.07 5.24 -3.85
C LEU A 16 2.82 4.04 -3.25
N ASP A 17 3.28 4.18 -2.02
CA ASP A 17 4.12 3.16 -1.36
C ASP A 17 4.06 3.25 0.18
N GLY A 18 4.95 2.50 0.84
CA GLY A 18 5.14 2.51 2.29
C GLY A 18 4.91 1.15 2.95
N TYR A 19 3.88 0.40 2.55
CA TYR A 19 3.63 -0.92 3.15
C TYR A 19 4.80 -1.88 2.92
N THR A 20 5.25 -1.98 1.66
CA THR A 20 6.34 -2.85 1.29
C THR A 20 7.66 -2.43 1.95
N ASP A 21 7.91 -1.13 2.11
CA ASP A 21 9.07 -0.62 2.87
C ASP A 21 9.08 -1.08 4.32
N LEU A 22 7.91 -1.20 4.95
CA LEU A 22 7.79 -1.74 6.29
C LEU A 22 7.99 -3.24 6.33
N MET A 23 7.68 -3.97 5.27
CA MET A 23 7.80 -5.43 5.22
C MET A 23 9.19 -5.91 4.78
N LEU A 24 9.96 -5.06 4.09
CA LEU A 24 11.31 -5.37 3.64
C LEU A 24 12.35 -5.14 4.74
N PRO A 25 13.14 -6.16 5.12
CA PRO A 25 14.29 -6.00 5.99
C PRO A 25 15.23 -4.88 5.52
N SER A 26 15.81 -4.10 6.44
CA SER A 26 16.60 -2.91 6.14
C SER A 26 17.86 -3.18 5.30
N ASN A 27 18.38 -4.41 5.36
CA ASN A 27 19.52 -4.89 4.58
C ASN A 27 19.17 -5.24 3.12
N GLN A 28 17.89 -5.22 2.75
CA GLN A 28 17.43 -5.40 1.36
C GLN A 28 17.10 -4.05 0.72
N SER A 29 17.44 -3.91 -0.55
CA SER A 29 17.04 -2.76 -1.37
C SER A 29 15.69 -3.05 -2.03
N GLU A 30 14.81 -2.05 -2.14
CA GLU A 30 13.53 -2.15 -2.85
C GLU A 30 13.69 -2.57 -4.32
N THR A 31 14.86 -2.34 -4.92
CA THR A 31 15.17 -2.81 -6.29
C THR A 31 15.28 -4.33 -6.41
N ASN A 32 15.33 -5.05 -5.30
CA ASN A 32 15.41 -6.51 -5.22
C ASN A 32 14.10 -7.14 -4.74
N ILE A 33 12.93 -6.52 -4.98
CA ILE A 33 11.64 -7.19 -4.78
C ILE A 33 11.48 -8.21 -5.92
N PRO A 34 11.66 -9.53 -5.67
CA PRO A 34 11.28 -10.52 -6.67
C PRO A 34 9.75 -10.43 -6.79
N LYS A 35 9.20 -10.58 -8.00
CA LYS A 35 7.76 -10.67 -8.29
C LYS A 35 6.99 -9.37 -8.61
N ILE A 36 7.58 -8.17 -8.77
CA ILE A 36 6.81 -7.03 -9.35
C ILE A 36 6.28 -7.39 -10.75
N GLU A 37 7.10 -8.01 -11.57
CA GLU A 37 6.71 -8.50 -12.90
C GLU A 37 5.65 -9.60 -12.81
N ALA A 38 5.72 -10.48 -11.81
CA ALA A 38 4.71 -11.50 -11.57
C ALA A 38 3.38 -10.89 -11.09
N PHE A 39 3.41 -9.96 -10.14
CA PHE A 39 2.24 -9.24 -9.61
C PHE A 39 1.54 -8.39 -10.67
N LEU A 40 2.31 -7.66 -11.49
CA LEU A 40 1.76 -6.89 -12.62
C LEU A 40 1.23 -7.80 -13.74
N SER A 41 1.80 -9.00 -13.92
CA SER A 41 1.27 -10.01 -14.85
C SER A 41 0.04 -10.75 -14.31
N SER A 42 -0.19 -10.78 -13.00
CA SER A 42 -1.28 -11.51 -12.33
C SER A 42 -2.44 -10.64 -11.86
N ALA A 43 -2.41 -9.32 -12.07
CA ALA A 43 -3.51 -8.41 -11.69
C ALA A 43 -4.90 -8.86 -12.23
N PRO A 44 -5.04 -9.37 -13.47
CA PRO A 44 -6.30 -9.99 -13.91
C PRO A 44 -6.59 -11.32 -13.18
N GLY A 45 -5.55 -12.10 -12.86
CA GLY A 45 -5.65 -13.38 -12.17
C GLY A 45 -6.22 -13.28 -10.75
N HIS A 46 -5.86 -12.25 -9.99
CA HIS A 46 -6.42 -12.02 -8.66
C HIS A 46 -7.90 -11.63 -8.71
N PHE A 47 -8.33 -10.88 -9.74
CA PHE A 47 -9.74 -10.61 -10.04
C PHE A 47 -10.48 -11.89 -10.45
N TRP A 48 -9.88 -12.75 -11.29
CA TRP A 48 -10.46 -14.03 -11.73
C TRP A 48 -10.57 -15.07 -10.60
N ILE A 49 -9.59 -15.16 -9.70
CA ILE A 49 -9.64 -16.04 -8.51
C ILE A 49 -10.76 -15.61 -7.56
N TYR A 50 -11.05 -14.31 -7.48
CA TYR A 50 -12.17 -13.79 -6.68
C TYR A 50 -13.53 -14.02 -7.36
N LEU A 51 -13.62 -13.84 -8.68
CA LEU A 51 -14.84 -14.13 -9.45
C LEU A 51 -15.21 -15.62 -9.39
N THR A 52 -14.21 -16.49 -9.52
CA THR A 52 -14.38 -17.95 -9.43
C THR A 52 -14.71 -18.42 -8.02
N ARG A 53 -14.29 -17.71 -6.95
CA ARG A 53 -14.73 -18.00 -5.57
C ARG A 53 -16.21 -17.71 -5.33
N LYS A 54 -16.75 -16.59 -5.83
CA LYS A 54 -18.19 -16.31 -5.75
C LYS A 54 -19.03 -17.34 -6.53
N LEU A 55 -18.48 -17.87 -7.62
CA LEU A 55 -19.09 -18.97 -8.39
C LEU A 55 -18.94 -20.32 -7.67
N ASN A 56 -17.81 -20.59 -7.03
CA ASN A 56 -17.61 -21.82 -6.25
C ASN A 56 -18.45 -21.85 -4.98
N ASP A 57 -18.72 -20.72 -4.33
CA ASP A 57 -19.64 -20.65 -3.19
C ASP A 57 -21.07 -21.05 -3.59
N LEU A 58 -21.47 -20.77 -4.83
CA LEU A 58 -22.72 -21.26 -5.44
C LEU A 58 -22.70 -22.77 -5.74
N VAL A 59 -21.52 -23.34 -6.03
CA VAL A 59 -21.33 -24.78 -6.34
C VAL A 59 -21.11 -25.63 -5.08
N THR A 60 -20.66 -25.03 -3.97
CA THR A 60 -20.44 -25.74 -2.69
C THR A 60 -21.71 -26.20 -1.96
N ASN A 61 -22.89 -25.98 -2.53
CA ASN A 61 -24.13 -26.67 -2.11
C ASN A 61 -24.15 -28.16 -2.48
N ILE A 62 -23.10 -28.70 -3.12
CA ILE A 62 -22.92 -30.13 -3.33
C ILE A 62 -22.09 -30.73 -2.19
N THR A 63 -22.80 -31.20 -1.18
CA THR A 63 -22.31 -31.88 0.03
C THR A 63 -21.70 -33.25 -0.32
N LEU A 64 -20.45 -33.35 -0.79
CA LEU A 64 -19.77 -34.67 -0.81
C LEU A 64 -18.24 -34.70 -0.76
N VAL A 65 -17.51 -33.57 -0.72
CA VAL A 65 -16.03 -33.62 -0.89
C VAL A 65 -15.22 -33.37 0.40
N LYS A 66 -15.83 -32.99 1.53
CA LYS A 66 -15.10 -32.43 2.69
C LYS A 66 -14.63 -33.42 3.78
N ALA A 67 -14.67 -34.74 3.56
CA ALA A 67 -14.37 -35.68 4.64
C ALA A 67 -12.89 -36.11 4.79
N THR A 68 -12.04 -35.98 3.77
CA THR A 68 -10.71 -36.66 3.78
C THR A 68 -9.50 -35.73 3.87
N GLN A 69 -9.64 -34.42 3.69
CA GLN A 69 -8.48 -33.49 3.66
C GLN A 69 -8.08 -32.91 5.03
N LYS A 70 -8.87 -33.14 6.09
CA LYS A 70 -8.72 -32.40 7.35
C LYS A 70 -7.61 -32.90 8.30
N TRP A 71 -6.89 -33.96 7.97
CA TRP A 71 -6.00 -34.63 8.95
C TRP A 71 -4.49 -34.48 8.68
N LEU A 72 -4.06 -33.81 7.59
CA LEU A 72 -2.63 -33.83 7.18
C LEU A 72 -2.04 -32.48 6.74
N LEU A 73 -2.73 -31.34 6.87
CA LEU A 73 -2.25 -30.07 6.34
C LEU A 73 -1.93 -29.06 7.45
N LYS A 74 -0.68 -28.59 7.44
CA LYS A 74 -0.20 -27.38 8.11
C LYS A 74 -1.20 -26.23 7.87
N PRO A 75 -1.35 -25.28 8.81
CA PRO A 75 -2.28 -24.16 8.62
C PRO A 75 -1.89 -23.42 7.34
N GLU A 76 -2.76 -23.48 6.32
CA GLU A 76 -2.60 -22.68 5.12
C GLU A 76 -2.64 -21.21 5.53
N PRO A 77 -1.71 -20.37 5.02
CA PRO A 77 -1.75 -18.95 5.28
C PRO A 77 -3.12 -18.40 4.84
N SER A 78 -3.68 -17.53 5.66
CA SER A 78 -4.99 -16.95 5.35
C SER A 78 -4.92 -16.21 4.01
N VAL A 79 -6.02 -16.14 3.28
CA VAL A 79 -6.10 -15.46 1.96
C VAL A 79 -5.51 -14.05 2.00
N SER A 80 -5.62 -13.36 3.14
CA SER A 80 -5.08 -12.02 3.37
C SER A 80 -3.56 -11.96 3.43
N GLN A 81 -2.86 -13.09 3.61
CA GLN A 81 -1.39 -13.18 3.61
C GLN A 81 -0.84 -13.51 2.21
N LEU A 82 -1.60 -14.27 1.41
CA LEU A 82 -1.20 -14.66 0.05
C LEU A 82 -1.21 -13.48 -0.95
N THR A 83 -1.87 -12.39 -0.63
CA THR A 83 -1.99 -11.19 -1.47
C THR A 83 -0.96 -10.11 -1.14
N LEU A 84 -0.24 -10.23 -0.02
CA LEU A 84 0.72 -9.21 0.41
C LEU A 84 2.04 -9.37 -0.32
N VAL A 85 2.63 -8.26 -0.78
CA VAL A 85 3.95 -8.24 -1.40
C VAL A 85 5.00 -8.43 -0.30
N VAL A 86 5.27 -9.69 0.00
CA VAL A 86 6.24 -10.13 1.00
C VAL A 86 7.28 -10.99 0.31
N THR A 87 8.55 -10.87 0.68
CA THR A 87 9.66 -11.57 0.02
C THR A 87 9.72 -13.07 0.28
N ASP A 88 9.02 -13.54 1.32
CA ASP A 88 8.90 -14.95 1.68
C ASP A 88 7.45 -15.26 2.09
N ASP A 89 6.68 -15.79 1.14
CA ASP A 89 5.26 -16.13 1.31
C ASP A 89 5.03 -17.30 2.30
N THR A 90 6.11 -17.91 2.83
CA THR A 90 6.03 -19.06 3.74
C THR A 90 6.19 -18.68 5.22
N ALA A 91 6.74 -17.50 5.50
CA ALA A 91 6.88 -16.98 6.85
C ALA A 91 5.58 -16.27 7.31
N PRO A 92 5.18 -16.43 8.59
CA PRO A 92 4.06 -15.66 9.14
C PRO A 92 4.29 -14.15 9.00
N LEU A 93 3.22 -13.40 8.68
CA LEU A 93 3.27 -11.95 8.46
C LEU A 93 3.99 -11.17 9.57
N GLU A 94 3.86 -11.62 10.82
CA GLU A 94 4.51 -11.04 11.99
C GLU A 94 6.04 -11.05 11.92
N GLN A 95 6.64 -12.05 11.25
CA GLN A 95 8.09 -12.17 11.08
C GLN A 95 8.66 -11.16 10.09
N HIS A 96 7.80 -10.55 9.27
CA HIS A 96 8.20 -9.50 8.34
C HIS A 96 8.20 -8.12 8.99
N LEU A 97 7.52 -7.95 10.11
CA LEU A 97 7.52 -6.69 10.86
C LEU A 97 8.89 -6.44 11.48
N ALA A 98 9.25 -5.17 11.64
CA ALA A 98 10.43 -4.82 12.42
C ALA A 98 10.31 -5.40 13.85
N ALA A 99 11.22 -6.30 14.20
CA ALA A 99 11.26 -6.91 15.53
C ALA A 99 11.56 -5.85 16.59
N GLU A 100 12.56 -5.00 16.30
CA GLU A 100 13.14 -4.00 17.20
C GLU A 100 13.02 -2.57 16.62
N ALA A 101 13.07 -1.57 17.51
CA ALA A 101 12.99 -0.15 17.13
C ALA A 101 14.12 0.29 16.18
N ASP A 102 15.33 -0.23 16.36
CA ASP A 102 16.47 0.09 15.50
C ASP A 102 16.26 -0.36 14.05
N GLU A 103 15.62 -1.52 13.85
CA GLU A 103 15.32 -2.03 12.52
C GLU A 103 14.24 -1.18 11.84
N LEU A 104 13.22 -0.76 12.60
CA LEU A 104 12.21 0.17 12.09
C LEU A 104 12.83 1.51 11.67
N GLU A 105 13.76 2.05 12.46
CA GLU A 105 14.43 3.31 12.14
C GLU A 105 15.28 3.18 10.87
N LYS A 106 15.97 2.05 10.66
CA LYS A 106 16.72 1.79 9.42
C LYS A 106 15.79 1.68 8.21
N ARG A 107 14.66 0.96 8.32
CA ARG A 107 13.66 0.86 7.24
C ARG A 107 13.06 2.23 6.90
N THR A 108 12.71 3.01 7.93
CA THR A 108 12.17 4.38 7.77
C THR A 108 13.21 5.32 7.16
N THR A 109 14.48 5.20 7.54
CA THR A 109 15.57 5.98 6.96
C THR A 109 15.78 5.60 5.50
N ARG A 110 15.82 4.31 5.15
CA ARG A 110 15.88 3.86 3.75
C ARG A 110 14.74 4.44 2.93
N TYR A 111 13.51 4.33 3.42
CA TYR A 111 12.31 4.88 2.77
C TYR A 111 12.45 6.38 2.47
N ARG A 112 12.87 7.17 3.48
CA ARG A 112 13.11 8.61 3.33
C ARG A 112 14.21 8.92 2.33
N GLU A 113 15.32 8.18 2.37
CA GLU A 113 16.47 8.40 1.49
C GLU A 113 16.16 8.04 0.02
N ASN A 114 15.39 6.99 -0.22
CA ASN A 114 14.93 6.62 -1.56
C ASN A 114 14.08 7.75 -2.15
N HIS A 115 13.12 8.27 -1.38
CA HIS A 115 12.34 9.44 -1.79
C HIS A 115 13.21 10.68 -2.00
N ARG A 116 14.19 10.95 -1.14
CA ARG A 116 15.10 12.09 -1.29
C ARG A 116 15.88 12.04 -2.61
N GLN A 117 16.30 10.84 -3.04
CA GLN A 117 16.95 10.65 -4.34
C GLN A 117 16.00 10.97 -5.50
N VAL A 118 14.75 10.50 -5.45
CA VAL A 118 13.72 10.83 -6.45
C VAL A 118 13.47 12.34 -6.47
N ILE A 119 13.30 12.97 -5.30
CA ILE A 119 13.08 14.42 -5.17
C ILE A 119 14.23 15.22 -5.76
N SER A 120 15.47 14.81 -5.54
CA SER A 120 16.64 15.49 -6.11
C SER A 120 16.59 15.49 -7.64
N LEU A 121 16.24 14.35 -8.24
CA LEU A 121 16.11 14.22 -9.70
C LEU A 121 14.94 15.04 -10.25
N THR A 122 13.77 14.96 -9.61
CA THR A 122 12.57 15.65 -10.09
C THR A 122 12.66 17.16 -9.90
N THR A 123 13.26 17.62 -8.79
CA THR A 123 13.52 19.05 -8.56
C THR A 123 14.42 19.63 -9.64
N GLY A 124 15.50 18.93 -10.01
CA GLY A 124 16.41 19.37 -11.08
C GLY A 124 15.73 19.48 -12.44
N ALA A 125 14.75 18.62 -12.71
CA ALA A 125 13.94 18.66 -13.93
C ALA A 125 12.69 19.56 -13.82
N GLY A 126 12.42 20.16 -12.66
CA GLY A 126 11.22 20.93 -12.40
C GLY A 126 9.93 20.11 -12.46
N ILE A 127 9.97 18.82 -12.16
CA ILE A 127 8.80 17.95 -12.17
C ILE A 127 8.25 17.86 -10.74
N PRO A 128 7.00 18.27 -10.48
CA PRO A 128 6.38 18.11 -9.18
C PRO A 128 6.21 16.63 -8.83
N LEU A 129 6.40 16.30 -7.55
CA LEU A 129 6.29 14.96 -7.01
C LEU A 129 5.17 14.90 -5.97
N VAL A 130 4.23 13.98 -6.16
CA VAL A 130 3.22 13.62 -5.17
C VAL A 130 3.61 12.27 -4.56
N ILE A 131 3.83 12.24 -3.25
CA ILE A 131 4.13 11.03 -2.48
C ILE A 131 2.89 10.67 -1.67
N ALA A 132 2.32 9.50 -1.91
CA ALA A 132 1.18 9.00 -1.18
C ALA A 132 1.59 7.82 -0.29
N LEU A 133 1.38 7.96 1.01
CA LEU A 133 1.48 6.84 1.93
C LEU A 133 0.27 5.93 1.72
N GLN A 134 0.55 4.69 1.31
CA GLN A 134 -0.46 3.67 0.99
C GLN A 134 -1.41 3.43 2.17
N PRO A 135 -2.73 3.33 1.93
CA PRO A 135 -3.67 2.98 2.99
C PRO A 135 -3.43 1.54 3.48
N GLU A 136 -3.73 1.29 4.75
CA GLU A 136 -3.63 -0.04 5.38
C GLU A 136 -4.74 -0.18 6.44
N ILE A 137 -5.27 -1.39 6.62
CA ILE A 137 -6.50 -1.66 7.40
C ILE A 137 -6.44 -1.24 8.88
N THR A 138 -5.27 -1.13 9.49
CA THR A 138 -5.15 -0.63 10.87
C THR A 138 -5.35 0.89 10.97
N GLY A 139 -5.38 1.59 9.83
CA GLY A 139 -5.75 3.01 9.71
C GLY A 139 -7.24 3.31 9.96
N CYS A 140 -8.13 2.30 9.93
CA CYS A 140 -9.58 2.48 10.15
C CYS A 140 -9.94 2.97 11.57
N GLY A 141 -9.02 2.85 12.53
CA GLY A 141 -9.34 3.00 13.95
C GLY A 141 -10.38 1.99 14.44
N THR A 142 -10.89 2.16 15.67
CA THR A 142 -11.84 1.21 16.28
C THR A 142 -13.31 1.52 16.02
N LYS A 143 -13.65 2.73 15.55
CA LYS A 143 -15.04 3.23 15.49
C LYS A 143 -15.71 3.13 14.12
N GLN A 144 -14.95 2.96 13.03
CA GLN A 144 -15.47 3.05 11.65
C GLN A 144 -15.32 1.73 10.87
N MET A 145 -15.03 0.63 11.57
CA MET A 145 -14.64 -0.63 10.92
C MET A 145 -15.83 -1.58 10.75
N SER A 146 -16.05 -2.00 9.51
CA SER A 146 -17.10 -2.95 9.13
C SER A 146 -16.85 -4.36 9.70
N ALA A 147 -17.90 -5.17 9.82
CA ALA A 147 -17.75 -6.56 10.30
C ALA A 147 -16.74 -7.39 9.46
N PRO A 148 -16.72 -7.30 8.11
CA PRO A 148 -15.68 -7.95 7.30
C PRO A 148 -14.25 -7.53 7.67
N GLU A 149 -14.02 -6.23 7.90
CA GLU A 149 -12.69 -5.69 8.24
C GLU A 149 -12.24 -6.09 9.65
N GLN A 150 -13.18 -6.18 10.60
CA GLN A 150 -12.90 -6.72 11.92
C GLN A 150 -12.42 -8.17 11.85
N GLU A 151 -12.99 -8.99 10.96
CA GLU A 151 -12.55 -10.37 10.73
C GLU A 151 -11.17 -10.43 10.08
N ILE A 152 -10.86 -9.55 9.12
CA ILE A 152 -9.51 -9.43 8.55
C ILE A 152 -8.52 -9.11 9.66
N LEU A 153 -8.78 -8.09 10.48
CA LEU A 153 -7.91 -7.74 11.60
C LEU A 153 -7.75 -8.91 12.58
N LYS A 154 -8.83 -9.61 12.97
CA LYS A 154 -8.71 -10.78 13.85
C LYS A 154 -7.75 -11.83 13.29
N LYS A 155 -7.78 -12.09 11.98
CA LYS A 155 -6.87 -13.03 11.31
C LYS A 155 -5.42 -12.55 11.26
N LEU A 156 -5.19 -11.24 11.20
CA LEU A 156 -3.84 -10.65 11.17
C LEU A 156 -3.11 -10.74 12.53
N GLY A 157 -3.82 -11.00 13.63
CA GLY A 157 -3.20 -11.19 14.95
C GLY A 157 -2.98 -9.90 15.74
N SER A 158 -2.66 -10.02 17.03
CA SER A 158 -2.47 -8.88 17.93
C SER A 158 -1.16 -8.13 17.67
N THR A 159 -0.08 -8.86 17.37
CA THR A 159 1.23 -8.28 17.07
C THR A 159 1.15 -7.29 15.91
N TYR A 160 0.46 -7.70 14.84
CA TYR A 160 0.25 -6.88 13.65
C TYR A 160 -0.51 -5.59 13.98
N LYS A 161 -1.65 -5.72 14.70
CA LYS A 161 -2.48 -4.56 15.11
C LYS A 161 -1.76 -3.57 16.00
N GLN A 162 -0.76 -4.02 16.76
CA GLN A 162 0.01 -3.15 17.64
C GLN A 162 1.14 -2.45 16.87
N LYS A 163 1.94 -3.21 16.12
CA LYS A 163 3.16 -2.70 15.49
C LYS A 163 2.91 -1.85 14.25
N ILE A 164 1.94 -2.21 13.41
CA ILE A 164 1.71 -1.49 12.14
C ILE A 164 1.34 -0.02 12.37
N PRO A 165 0.43 0.35 13.29
CA PRO A 165 0.14 1.76 13.56
C PRO A 165 1.37 2.58 13.98
N GLU A 166 2.25 2.02 14.83
CA GLU A 166 3.49 2.66 15.26
C GLU A 166 4.45 2.84 14.08
N ASN A 167 4.59 1.81 13.24
CA ASN A 167 5.45 1.83 12.07
C ASN A 167 4.95 2.85 11.01
N TYR A 168 3.64 2.89 10.77
CA TYR A 168 3.02 3.85 9.85
C TYR A 168 3.14 5.29 10.35
N ALA A 169 3.07 5.51 11.66
CA ALA A 169 3.33 6.84 12.23
C ALA A 169 4.76 7.32 11.92
N LYS A 170 5.76 6.42 11.96
CA LYS A 170 7.14 6.74 11.57
C LYS A 170 7.28 7.05 10.08
N LEU A 171 6.64 6.27 9.21
CA LEU A 171 6.63 6.58 7.77
C LEU A 171 5.96 7.93 7.48
N ALA A 172 4.79 8.18 8.08
CA ALA A 172 4.06 9.44 7.92
C ALA A 172 4.90 10.65 8.39
N GLN A 173 5.67 10.50 9.47
CA GLN A 173 6.63 11.51 9.90
C GLN A 173 7.74 11.72 8.87
N ALA A 174 8.30 10.64 8.31
CA ALA A 174 9.36 10.70 7.32
C ALA A 174 8.93 11.43 6.04
N VAL A 175 7.77 11.09 5.45
CA VAL A 175 7.26 11.82 4.27
C VAL A 175 6.82 13.24 4.62
N GLY A 176 6.25 13.45 5.81
CA GLY A 176 5.93 14.79 6.30
C GLY A 176 7.15 15.71 6.41
N GLN A 177 8.31 15.16 6.81
CA GLN A 177 9.59 15.90 6.80
C GLN A 177 10.03 16.26 5.37
N LEU A 178 9.90 15.33 4.41
CA LEU A 178 10.24 15.60 3.01
C LEU A 178 9.42 16.74 2.42
N GLN A 179 8.10 16.78 2.67
CA GLN A 179 7.27 17.92 2.25
C GLN A 179 7.74 19.24 2.88
N LYS A 180 8.12 19.23 4.16
CA LYS A 180 8.62 20.43 4.85
C LYS A 180 9.96 20.91 4.28
N TRP A 181 10.84 20.00 3.88
CA TRP A 181 12.14 20.34 3.28
C TRP A 181 12.01 20.79 1.81
N PHE A 182 11.02 20.28 1.09
CA PHE A 182 10.81 20.58 -0.33
C PHE A 182 9.39 21.10 -0.63
N PRO A 183 8.91 22.17 0.04
CA PRO A 183 7.50 22.56 0.04
C PRO A 183 6.97 23.06 -1.31
N LYS A 184 7.87 23.40 -2.24
CA LYS A 184 7.52 23.87 -3.60
C LYS A 184 7.45 22.74 -4.62
N ASN A 185 8.09 21.60 -4.35
CA ASN A 185 8.22 20.49 -5.31
C ASN A 185 7.48 19.23 -4.88
N VAL A 186 7.31 19.04 -3.57
CA VAL A 186 6.76 17.81 -2.99
C VAL A 186 5.42 18.09 -2.36
N LYS A 187 4.44 17.24 -2.67
CA LYS A 187 3.15 17.16 -1.97
C LYS A 187 3.01 15.75 -1.40
N VAL A 188 2.51 15.65 -0.18
CA VAL A 188 2.28 14.39 0.51
C VAL A 188 0.79 14.18 0.74
N LEU A 189 0.32 12.97 0.40
CA LEU A 189 -1.00 12.47 0.74
C LEU A 189 -0.82 11.31 1.72
N ASN A 190 -1.56 11.32 2.83
CA ASN A 190 -1.48 10.26 3.82
C ASN A 190 -2.79 9.47 3.83
N PHE A 191 -2.86 8.41 3.02
CA PHE A 191 -4.06 7.57 2.95
C PHE A 191 -4.13 6.53 4.07
N TYR A 192 -3.14 6.43 4.95
CA TYR A 192 -3.33 5.70 6.21
C TYR A 192 -4.47 6.29 7.06
N LYS A 193 -4.81 7.57 6.82
CA LYS A 193 -5.94 8.28 7.43
C LYS A 193 -7.20 8.29 6.55
N LEU A 194 -7.34 7.36 5.60
CA LEU A 194 -8.46 7.33 4.64
C LEU A 194 -9.84 7.52 5.30
N TYR A 195 -10.05 6.87 6.45
CA TYR A 195 -11.29 6.88 7.20
C TYR A 195 -11.66 8.20 7.90
N GLU A 196 -10.75 9.17 7.95
CA GLU A 196 -11.09 10.52 8.43
C GLU A 196 -12.18 11.15 7.55
N GLU A 197 -12.24 10.79 6.26
CA GLU A 197 -13.15 11.36 5.27
C GLU A 197 -13.96 10.30 4.49
N PHE A 198 -13.68 9.00 4.68
CA PHE A 198 -14.35 7.90 3.99
C PHE A 198 -15.00 6.91 4.99
N PRO A 199 -16.33 6.93 5.18
CA PRO A 199 -16.99 6.12 6.22
C PRO A 199 -17.34 4.69 5.79
N ASN A 200 -17.15 4.33 4.52
CA ASN A 200 -17.52 3.02 3.98
C ASN A 200 -16.39 2.00 4.19
N GLN A 201 -16.70 0.72 3.94
CA GLN A 201 -15.68 -0.34 3.91
C GLN A 201 -14.63 -0.04 2.84
N ALA A 202 -13.37 0.05 3.25
CA ALA A 202 -12.26 0.37 2.36
C ALA A 202 -11.44 -0.85 1.95
N PHE A 203 -11.45 -1.94 2.71
CA PHE A 203 -10.49 -3.03 2.51
C PHE A 203 -11.11 -4.42 2.26
N PHE A 204 -10.43 -5.20 1.41
CA PHE A 204 -10.66 -6.65 1.24
C PHE A 204 -9.63 -7.52 1.97
N ASP A 205 -8.43 -7.00 2.19
CA ASP A 205 -7.38 -7.58 3.02
C ASP A 205 -6.58 -6.46 3.71
N ALA A 206 -5.33 -6.69 4.12
CA ALA A 206 -4.59 -5.66 4.84
C ALA A 206 -4.33 -4.39 4.02
N VAL A 207 -4.24 -4.47 2.68
CA VAL A 207 -3.80 -3.35 1.82
C VAL A 207 -4.59 -3.18 0.53
N HIS A 208 -5.36 -4.18 0.10
CA HIS A 208 -6.17 -4.09 -1.11
C HIS A 208 -7.51 -3.43 -0.83
N LEU A 209 -7.82 -2.44 -1.66
CA LEU A 209 -8.98 -1.58 -1.49
C LEU A 209 -10.22 -2.12 -2.20
N THR A 210 -11.39 -1.74 -1.67
CA THR A 210 -12.67 -1.85 -2.39
C THR A 210 -12.70 -0.90 -3.58
N GLU A 211 -13.64 -1.12 -4.50
CA GLU A 211 -13.85 -0.19 -5.63
C GLU A 211 -14.16 1.23 -5.14
N ALA A 212 -15.02 1.37 -4.13
CA ALA A 212 -15.37 2.66 -3.56
C ALA A 212 -14.15 3.39 -2.95
N ALA A 213 -13.27 2.67 -2.25
CA ALA A 213 -12.05 3.27 -1.71
C ALA A 213 -11.01 3.59 -2.79
N ASN A 214 -10.94 2.80 -3.86
CA ASN A 214 -10.10 3.16 -5.02
C ASN A 214 -10.60 4.42 -5.72
N VAL A 215 -11.91 4.60 -5.86
CA VAL A 215 -12.52 5.83 -6.40
C VAL A 215 -12.13 7.02 -5.52
N GLU A 216 -12.32 6.92 -4.21
CA GLU A 216 -11.97 7.98 -3.25
C GLU A 216 -10.50 8.41 -3.36
N ILE A 217 -9.56 7.45 -3.36
CA ILE A 217 -8.13 7.77 -3.48
C ILE A 217 -7.80 8.36 -4.85
N SER A 218 -8.43 7.84 -5.92
CA SER A 218 -8.25 8.37 -7.28
C SER A 218 -8.73 9.81 -7.40
N GLU A 219 -9.86 10.16 -6.78
CA GLU A 219 -10.35 11.54 -6.72
C GLU A 219 -9.38 12.45 -5.95
N ARG A 220 -8.88 12.01 -4.80
CA ARG A 220 -7.88 12.78 -4.03
C ARG A 220 -6.59 12.99 -4.82
N PHE A 221 -6.13 11.98 -5.56
CA PHE A 221 -5.01 12.13 -6.48
C PHE A 221 -5.32 13.14 -7.59
N TYR A 222 -6.47 13.01 -8.25
CA TYR A 222 -6.91 13.91 -9.30
C TYR A 222 -6.92 15.36 -8.83
N TYR A 223 -7.59 15.66 -7.71
CA TYR A 223 -7.65 17.02 -7.18
C TYR A 223 -6.28 17.54 -6.75
N THR A 224 -5.44 16.68 -6.19
CA THR A 224 -4.06 17.04 -5.82
C THR A 224 -3.24 17.43 -7.04
N LEU A 225 -3.33 16.64 -8.12
CA LEU A 225 -2.64 16.92 -9.38
C LEU A 225 -3.21 18.17 -10.06
N ALA A 226 -4.53 18.32 -10.14
CA ALA A 226 -5.19 19.49 -10.74
C ALA A 226 -4.86 20.80 -10.01
N ALA A 227 -4.56 20.72 -8.71
CA ALA A 227 -4.11 21.87 -7.91
C ALA A 227 -2.62 22.23 -8.13
N LEU A 228 -1.85 21.41 -8.85
CA LEU A 228 -0.45 21.72 -9.13
C LEU A 228 -0.37 22.86 -10.16
N PRO A 229 0.30 23.99 -9.86
CA PRO A 229 0.33 25.16 -10.75
C PRO A 229 0.85 24.86 -12.16
N LYS A 230 1.72 23.86 -12.31
CA LYS A 230 2.30 23.47 -13.61
C LYS A 230 1.35 22.70 -14.52
N LEU A 231 0.29 22.11 -13.96
CA LEU A 231 -0.72 21.36 -14.72
C LEU A 231 -1.94 22.22 -15.06
N GLN A 232 -2.02 23.44 -14.51
CA GLN A 232 -3.07 24.40 -14.85
C GLN A 232 -2.71 25.12 -16.14
N VAL A 233 -3.61 25.09 -17.13
CA VAL A 233 -3.47 25.94 -18.31
C VAL A 233 -3.75 27.38 -17.85
N PRO A 234 -2.78 28.31 -17.97
CA PRO A 234 -3.03 29.71 -17.62
C PRO A 234 -4.14 30.24 -18.52
N PHE A 235 -5.14 30.90 -17.92
CA PHE A 235 -6.18 31.60 -18.66
C PHE A 235 -5.53 32.72 -19.49
N GLN A 236 -5.31 32.49 -20.78
CA GLN A 236 -4.92 33.56 -21.69
C GLN A 236 -6.16 34.42 -21.95
N GLN A 237 -6.20 35.62 -21.36
CA GLN A 237 -7.11 36.66 -21.80
C GLN A 237 -6.81 36.94 -23.28
N ARG A 238 -7.76 36.61 -24.15
CA ARG A 238 -7.77 37.03 -25.56
C ARG A 238 -8.20 38.49 -25.66
#